data_AF-A0A7C1GKC5-F1
#
_entry.id   AF-A0A7C1GKC5-F1
#
_cell.length_a   1.000
_cell.length_b   1.000
_cell.length_c   1.000
_cell.angle_alpha   90.00
_cell.angle_beta   90.00
_cell.angle_gamma   90.00
#
_symmetry.space_group_name_H-M   'P 1'
#
loop_
_entity.id
_entity.type
_entity.pdbx_description
1 polymer ?
#
loop_
_entity_poly.entity_id
_entity_poly.type
_entity_poly.pdbx_seq_one_letter_code
_entity_poly.pdbx_strand_id
1 'polypeptide(L)'
;MRLKRLELKAFGPFTGRTLEFDSEEPGLHIIYGLNEAGKSSSLRALKALLYGFPERTSDNFQHANDQLLVGGCLQAADGREITFLRRKKRKADLLGPDGNPLDPGALAPYLHGIEPALFESLYGIDHQTLVKGGEDILAQKGEVGQALFAAGAGISSLRGILDSLDAEAEELFKSRGSKQQINQAVNEYKRLKKTVKEASLPSGKWKEHHQRLKDAEAELAELEKESDRKNAEVQRLERLRRAIPELAALENLKKQLRDFGELVVLPPGFPEQLQKVEQ
;
A
#
# COMPACT_ATOMS: atom_id res chain seq x y z
N MET A 1 21.15 10.32 -37.04
CA MET A 1 22.33 11.22 -37.19
C MET A 1 23.44 10.48 -37.89
N ARG A 2 24.13 11.15 -38.82
CA ARG A 2 25.28 10.63 -39.57
C ARG A 2 26.46 11.58 -39.42
N LEU A 3 27.64 11.06 -39.06
CA LEU A 3 28.90 11.80 -39.11
C LEU A 3 29.39 11.82 -40.55
N LYS A 4 29.57 13.02 -41.12
CA LYS A 4 30.13 13.22 -42.47
C LYS A 4 31.63 13.47 -42.42
N ARG A 5 32.09 14.19 -41.39
CA ARG A 5 33.48 14.64 -41.27
C ARG A 5 33.88 14.85 -39.83
N LEU A 6 35.12 14.47 -39.48
CA LEU A 6 35.77 14.79 -38.22
C LEU A 6 37.09 15.51 -38.49
N GLU A 7 37.19 16.75 -38.02
CA GLU A 7 38.37 17.62 -38.15
C GLU A 7 39.14 17.67 -36.82
N LEU A 8 40.31 17.04 -36.81
CA LEU A 8 41.26 17.00 -35.71
C LEU A 8 42.26 18.16 -35.86
N LYS A 9 41.77 19.39 -35.64
CA LYS A 9 42.57 20.61 -35.85
C LYS A 9 43.73 20.73 -34.86
N ALA A 10 43.44 20.58 -33.58
CA ALA A 10 44.42 20.54 -32.50
C ALA A 10 43.88 19.62 -31.39
N PHE A 11 44.25 18.33 -31.43
CA PHE A 11 43.74 17.34 -30.47
C PHE A 11 44.69 16.14 -30.36
N GLY A 12 45.15 15.83 -29.14
CA GLY A 12 46.03 14.70 -28.90
C GLY A 12 47.27 14.77 -29.81
N PRO A 13 47.55 13.73 -30.63
CA PRO A 13 48.71 13.70 -31.52
C PRO A 13 48.47 14.43 -32.86
N PHE A 14 47.26 14.97 -33.08
CA PHE A 14 46.86 15.48 -34.39
C PHE A 14 47.02 17.00 -34.47
N THR A 15 47.56 17.44 -35.61
CA THR A 15 47.62 18.85 -36.02
C THR A 15 47.09 18.96 -37.44
N GLY A 16 45.86 19.46 -37.60
CA GLY A 16 45.23 19.69 -38.90
C GLY A 16 44.91 18.41 -39.70
N ARG A 17 44.45 17.33 -39.04
CA ARG A 17 44.00 16.11 -39.73
C ARG A 17 42.49 16.08 -39.90
N THR A 18 42.02 15.54 -41.02
CA THR A 18 40.59 15.37 -41.29
C THR A 18 40.30 13.92 -41.65
N LEU A 19 39.24 13.37 -41.06
CA LEU A 19 38.68 12.07 -41.40
C LEU A 19 37.35 12.31 -42.12
N GLU A 20 37.26 11.87 -43.37
CA GLU A 20 36.05 11.96 -44.19
C GLU A 20 35.26 10.65 -44.09
N PHE A 21 33.98 10.77 -43.82
CA PHE A 21 32.99 9.68 -43.74
C PHE A 21 31.84 9.90 -44.73
N ASP A 22 31.97 10.92 -45.58
CA ASP A 22 30.99 11.21 -46.60
C ASP A 22 31.11 10.18 -47.72
N SER A 23 30.05 9.41 -47.89
CA SER A 23 29.90 8.38 -48.92
C SER A 23 28.46 8.36 -49.39
N GLU A 24 28.26 8.03 -50.68
CA GLU A 24 26.92 7.98 -51.28
C GLU A 24 26.01 6.99 -50.54
N GLU A 25 26.54 5.84 -50.12
CA GLU A 25 25.82 4.84 -49.33
C GLU A 25 26.28 4.83 -47.86
N PRO A 26 25.37 4.70 -46.88
CA PRO A 26 25.73 4.40 -45.50
C PRO A 26 26.48 3.07 -45.41
N GLY A 27 27.60 3.03 -44.71
CA GLY A 27 28.43 1.82 -44.66
C GLY A 27 29.38 1.75 -43.48
N LEU A 28 30.20 0.70 -43.49
CA LEU A 28 31.25 0.48 -42.49
C LEU A 28 32.49 1.30 -42.86
N HIS A 29 32.87 2.23 -41.99
CA HIS A 29 34.15 2.95 -42.11
C HIS A 29 35.18 2.33 -41.16
N ILE A 30 36.35 1.97 -41.70
CA ILE A 30 37.45 1.40 -40.92
C ILE A 30 38.59 2.41 -40.84
N ILE A 31 38.87 2.89 -39.63
CA ILE A 31 40.07 3.70 -39.36
C ILE A 31 41.15 2.75 -38.86
N TYR A 32 42.22 2.59 -39.64
CA TYR A 32 43.34 1.71 -39.30
C TYR A 32 44.65 2.48 -39.24
N GLY A 33 45.63 1.91 -38.55
CA GLY A 33 46.95 2.49 -38.37
C GLY A 33 47.72 1.74 -37.30
N LEU A 34 49.02 2.03 -37.19
CA LEU A 34 49.89 1.45 -36.17
C LEU A 34 49.38 1.74 -34.75
N ASN A 35 49.94 1.04 -33.77
CA ASN A 35 49.77 1.43 -32.38
C ASN A 35 50.22 2.89 -32.19
N GLU A 36 49.53 3.61 -31.32
CA GLU A 36 49.78 5.03 -31.03
C GLU A 36 49.51 6.01 -32.20
N ALA A 37 49.01 5.54 -33.35
CA ALA A 37 48.60 6.40 -34.47
C ALA A 37 47.37 7.30 -34.16
N GLY A 38 46.90 7.33 -32.91
CA GLY A 38 45.81 8.21 -32.46
C GLY A 38 44.40 7.65 -32.65
N LYS A 39 44.21 6.35 -32.92
CA LYS A 39 42.87 5.72 -33.10
C LYS A 39 41.92 6.00 -31.92
N SER A 40 42.36 5.72 -30.70
CA SER A 40 41.59 6.01 -29.47
C SER A 40 41.45 7.51 -29.23
N SER A 41 42.39 8.33 -29.70
CA SER A 41 42.30 9.79 -29.63
C SER A 41 41.24 10.33 -30.59
N SER A 42 41.06 9.73 -31.77
CA SER A 42 39.98 10.10 -32.70
C SER A 42 38.59 9.87 -32.10
N LEU A 43 38.40 8.76 -31.37
CA LEU A 43 37.14 8.49 -30.68
C LEU A 43 36.88 9.51 -29.55
N ARG A 44 37.92 9.85 -28.77
CA ARG A 44 37.82 10.90 -27.74
C ARG A 44 37.57 12.29 -28.35
N ALA A 45 38.13 12.57 -29.52
CA ALA A 45 37.89 13.81 -30.26
C ALA A 45 36.44 13.88 -30.75
N LEU A 46 35.88 12.77 -31.26
CA LEU A 46 34.47 12.68 -31.62
C LEU A 46 33.57 12.96 -30.40
N LYS A 47 33.87 12.34 -29.25
CA LYS A 47 33.15 12.62 -27.99
C LYS A 47 33.25 14.09 -27.61
N ALA A 48 34.45 14.69 -27.69
CA ALA A 48 34.66 16.10 -27.40
C ALA A 48 33.88 17.02 -28.36
N LEU A 49 33.81 16.64 -29.65
CA LEU A 49 33.01 17.34 -30.65
C LEU A 49 31.53 17.30 -30.30
N LEU A 50 30.98 16.14 -29.93
CA LEU A 50 29.54 15.98 -29.66
C LEU A 50 29.10 16.57 -28.31
N TYR A 51 29.92 16.44 -27.26
CA TYR A 51 29.48 16.74 -25.88
C TYR A 51 30.30 17.79 -25.11
N GLY A 52 31.41 18.28 -25.65
CA GLY A 52 32.30 19.16 -24.90
C GLY A 52 33.59 18.47 -24.48
N PHE A 53 34.61 19.28 -24.27
CA PHE A 53 35.85 18.79 -23.69
C PHE A 53 35.68 18.54 -22.19
N PRO A 54 36.14 17.40 -21.64
CA PRO A 54 36.12 17.18 -20.21
C PRO A 54 37.02 18.21 -19.52
N GLU A 55 36.72 18.58 -18.27
CA GLU A 55 37.49 19.59 -17.52
C GLU A 55 38.98 19.22 -17.49
N ARG A 56 39.27 17.96 -17.16
CA ARG A 56 40.59 17.35 -17.25
C ARG A 56 40.66 16.49 -18.50
N THR A 57 41.70 16.67 -19.31
CA THR A 57 41.96 15.86 -20.50
C THR A 57 43.44 15.52 -20.57
N SER A 58 43.75 14.31 -21.06
CA SER A 58 45.10 13.89 -21.41
C SER A 58 45.44 14.15 -22.88
N ASP A 59 44.52 14.72 -23.67
CA ASP A 59 44.73 15.01 -25.10
C ASP A 59 45.41 16.35 -25.38
N ASN A 60 45.94 17.01 -24.34
CA ASN A 60 46.62 18.30 -24.41
C ASN A 60 48.15 18.19 -24.38
N PHE A 61 48.73 17.02 -24.70
CA PHE A 61 50.18 16.81 -24.60
C PHE A 61 50.98 17.51 -25.71
N GLN A 62 50.37 17.77 -26.87
CA GLN A 62 51.00 18.51 -27.98
C GLN A 62 50.49 19.96 -28.08
N HIS A 63 49.23 20.19 -27.71
CA HIS A 63 48.55 21.48 -27.84
C HIS A 63 48.05 21.95 -26.47
N ALA A 64 48.26 23.22 -26.14
CA ALA A 64 47.77 23.78 -24.88
C ALA A 64 46.24 23.73 -24.79
N ASN A 65 45.70 23.74 -23.57
CA ASN A 65 44.26 23.59 -23.33
C ASN A 65 43.41 24.62 -24.07
N ASP A 66 43.88 25.85 -24.22
CA ASP A 66 43.20 26.95 -24.91
C ASP A 66 43.29 26.85 -26.45
N GLN A 67 44.18 26.02 -26.96
CA GLN A 67 44.37 25.73 -28.38
C GLN A 67 43.58 24.51 -28.85
N LEU A 68 43.11 23.65 -27.93
CA LEU A 68 42.38 22.44 -28.28
C LEU A 68 41.10 22.75 -29.06
N LEU A 69 41.02 22.19 -30.27
CA LEU A 69 39.98 22.46 -31.24
C LEU A 69 39.70 21.23 -32.08
N VAL A 70 38.43 20.83 -32.12
CA VAL A 70 37.90 19.80 -33.01
C VAL A 70 36.77 20.39 -33.84
N GLY A 71 36.58 19.90 -35.04
CA GLY A 71 35.46 20.28 -35.90
C GLY A 71 34.81 19.06 -36.51
N GLY A 72 33.68 19.26 -37.17
CA GLY A 72 33.05 18.20 -37.93
C GLY A 72 31.77 18.64 -38.60
N CYS A 73 31.24 17.72 -39.40
CA CYS A 73 29.96 17.87 -40.07
C CYS A 73 29.04 16.71 -39.68
N LEU A 74 27.84 17.04 -39.22
CA LEU A 74 26.78 16.09 -38.93
C LEU A 74 25.61 16.30 -39.89
N GLN A 75 24.99 15.19 -40.30
CA GLN A 75 23.77 15.18 -41.09
C GLN A 75 22.63 14.57 -40.27
N ALA A 76 21.49 15.26 -40.22
CA ALA A 76 20.25 14.78 -39.60
C ALA A 76 19.51 13.81 -40.54
N ALA A 77 18.52 13.09 -40.02
CA ALA A 77 17.72 12.14 -40.81
C ALA A 77 16.91 12.81 -41.93
N ASP A 78 16.57 14.09 -41.76
CA ASP A 78 15.88 14.91 -42.76
C ASP A 78 16.83 15.56 -43.78
N GLY A 79 18.12 15.20 -43.76
CA GLY A 79 19.14 15.68 -44.68
C GLY A 79 19.76 17.03 -44.30
N ARG A 80 19.29 17.71 -43.24
CA ARG A 80 19.93 18.96 -42.79
C ARG A 80 21.34 18.69 -42.29
N GLU A 81 22.27 19.56 -42.65
CA GLU A 81 23.67 19.46 -42.24
C GLU A 81 24.07 20.60 -41.32
N ILE A 82 24.97 20.30 -40.38
CA ILE A 82 25.60 21.29 -39.53
C ILE A 82 27.11 21.05 -39.53
N THR A 83 27.85 22.09 -39.93
CA THR A 83 29.30 22.15 -39.79
C THR A 83 29.62 23.07 -38.63
N PHE A 84 30.44 22.59 -37.70
CA PHE A 84 30.77 23.33 -36.49
C PHE A 84 32.16 22.97 -35.98
N LEU A 85 32.68 23.83 -35.11
CA LEU A 85 33.87 23.58 -34.33
C LEU A 85 33.53 23.62 -32.86
N ARG A 86 34.33 22.93 -32.06
CA ARG A 86 34.25 22.96 -30.62
C ARG A 86 35.64 23.17 -30.04
N ARG A 87 35.76 24.20 -29.23
CA ARG A 87 37.01 24.56 -28.53
C ARG A 87 36.91 24.15 -27.07
N LYS A 88 38.02 23.75 -26.44
CA LYS A 88 38.02 23.52 -24.99
C LYS A 88 37.82 24.85 -24.25
N LYS A 89 36.57 25.09 -23.80
CA LYS A 89 36.18 26.27 -23.02
C LYS A 89 34.97 25.92 -22.15
N ARG A 90 34.78 26.64 -21.03
CA ARG A 90 33.64 26.41 -20.12
C ARG A 90 32.30 26.97 -20.63
N LYS A 91 32.33 27.97 -21.51
CA LYS A 91 31.15 28.66 -22.05
C LYS A 91 31.41 29.07 -23.49
N ALA A 92 30.36 29.06 -24.33
CA ALA A 92 30.44 29.39 -25.75
C ALA A 92 31.57 28.62 -26.45
N ASP A 93 31.59 27.31 -26.22
CA ASP A 93 32.59 26.36 -26.71
C ASP A 93 32.27 25.87 -28.13
N LEU A 94 30.98 25.91 -28.51
CA LEU A 94 30.48 25.59 -29.83
C LEU A 94 30.55 26.81 -30.77
N LEU A 95 31.20 26.63 -31.92
CA LEU A 95 31.50 27.69 -32.88
C LEU A 95 31.02 27.29 -34.29
N GLY A 96 30.55 28.24 -35.06
CA GLY A 96 30.25 28.09 -36.47
C GLY A 96 31.52 28.06 -37.33
N PRO A 97 31.39 27.76 -38.63
CA PRO A 97 32.52 27.76 -39.58
C PRO A 97 33.20 29.13 -39.71
N ASP A 98 32.46 30.20 -39.46
CA ASP A 98 32.90 31.59 -39.42
C ASP A 98 33.64 31.97 -38.13
N GLY A 99 33.68 31.07 -37.14
CA GLY A 99 34.32 31.26 -35.84
C GLY A 99 33.44 31.94 -34.79
N ASN A 100 32.18 32.27 -35.12
CA ASN A 100 31.24 32.87 -34.19
C ASN A 100 30.59 31.81 -33.29
N PRO A 101 30.25 32.11 -32.02
CA PRO A 101 29.54 31.17 -31.16
C PRO A 101 28.17 30.76 -31.72
N LEU A 102 27.88 29.46 -31.69
CA LEU A 102 26.55 28.94 -31.98
C LEU A 102 25.70 28.85 -30.71
N ASP A 103 24.38 28.77 -30.89
CA ASP A 103 23.45 28.48 -29.81
C ASP A 103 23.78 27.12 -29.16
N PRO A 104 23.77 27.01 -27.82
CA PRO A 104 24.04 25.74 -27.14
C PRO A 104 23.11 24.60 -27.55
N GLY A 105 21.88 24.91 -27.98
CA GLY A 105 20.89 23.95 -28.45
C GLY A 105 21.04 23.54 -29.92
N ALA A 106 22.00 24.11 -30.67
CA ALA A 106 22.16 23.86 -32.11
C ALA A 106 22.40 22.37 -32.45
N LEU A 107 23.00 21.60 -31.53
CA LEU A 107 23.23 20.15 -31.72
C LEU A 107 22.06 19.26 -31.29
N ALA A 108 21.08 19.79 -30.55
CA ALA A 108 19.98 18.99 -30.00
C ALA A 108 19.20 18.20 -31.07
N PRO A 109 18.87 18.77 -32.25
CA PRO A 109 18.19 18.03 -33.32
C PRO A 109 19.00 16.85 -33.88
N TYR A 110 20.33 16.86 -33.72
CA TYR A 110 21.25 15.84 -34.22
C TYR A 110 21.55 14.76 -33.18
N LEU A 111 21.54 15.11 -31.89
CA LEU A 111 21.86 14.17 -30.80
C LEU A 111 20.63 13.39 -30.32
N HIS A 112 19.40 13.86 -30.61
CA HIS A 112 18.15 13.19 -30.23
C HIS A 112 18.04 12.85 -28.73
N GLY A 113 18.60 13.69 -27.85
CA GLY A 113 18.58 13.47 -26.40
C GLY A 113 19.54 12.39 -25.90
N ILE A 114 20.44 11.87 -26.74
CA ILE A 114 21.50 10.97 -26.30
C ILE A 114 22.50 11.76 -25.45
N GLU A 115 22.61 11.37 -24.18
CA GLU A 115 23.56 11.96 -23.25
C GLU A 115 24.98 11.39 -23.41
N PRO A 116 26.02 12.09 -22.92
CA PRO A 116 27.41 11.65 -23.05
C PRO A 116 27.66 10.24 -22.48
N ALA A 117 27.06 9.93 -21.32
CA ALA A 117 27.21 8.62 -20.68
C ALA A 117 26.63 7.49 -21.53
N LEU A 118 25.46 7.71 -22.14
CA LEU A 118 24.82 6.75 -23.03
C LEU A 118 25.62 6.56 -24.33
N PHE A 119 26.22 7.64 -24.84
CA PHE A 119 27.12 7.55 -25.98
C PHE A 119 28.33 6.66 -25.69
N GLU A 120 28.96 6.82 -24.53
CA GLU A 120 30.13 6.02 -24.14
C GLU A 120 29.81 4.54 -23.94
N SER A 121 28.61 4.21 -23.44
CA SER A 121 28.21 2.82 -23.20
C SER A 121 27.82 2.09 -24.49
N LEU A 122 27.18 2.78 -25.45
CA LEU A 122 26.56 2.13 -26.62
C LEU A 122 27.26 2.38 -27.95
N TYR A 123 27.74 3.60 -28.17
CA TYR A 123 28.17 4.06 -29.50
C TYR A 123 29.68 4.30 -29.58
N GLY A 124 30.28 4.74 -28.49
CA GLY A 124 31.70 5.07 -28.36
C GLY A 124 32.47 4.05 -27.52
N ILE A 125 32.24 2.76 -27.77
CA ILE A 125 32.83 1.67 -27.00
C ILE A 125 34.35 1.67 -27.20
N ASP A 126 35.09 1.87 -26.11
CA ASP A 126 36.54 1.75 -26.07
C ASP A 126 36.99 0.41 -25.44
N HIS A 127 38.30 0.19 -25.42
CA HIS A 127 38.86 -1.03 -24.86
C HIS A 127 38.54 -1.21 -23.36
N GLN A 128 38.54 -0.14 -22.57
CA GLN A 128 38.25 -0.24 -21.14
C GLN A 128 36.78 -0.58 -20.88
N THR A 129 35.88 0.03 -21.65
CA THR A 129 34.44 -0.28 -21.62
C THR A 129 34.18 -1.73 -22.02
N LEU A 130 34.88 -2.26 -23.03
CA LEU A 130 34.78 -3.69 -23.39
C LEU A 130 35.22 -4.61 -22.26
N VAL A 131 36.35 -4.31 -21.61
CA VAL A 131 36.86 -5.13 -20.50
C VAL A 131 35.87 -5.11 -19.33
N LYS A 132 35.41 -3.92 -18.92
CA LYS A 132 34.41 -3.78 -17.84
C LYS A 132 33.09 -4.49 -18.18
N GLY A 133 32.59 -4.32 -19.39
CA GLY A 133 31.39 -5.03 -19.84
C GLY A 133 31.57 -6.56 -19.81
N GLY A 134 32.77 -7.05 -20.16
CA GLY A 134 33.14 -8.46 -20.02
C GLY A 134 33.16 -8.94 -18.57
N GLU A 135 33.75 -8.17 -17.67
CA GLU A 135 33.75 -8.44 -16.22
C GLU A 135 32.32 -8.49 -15.66
N ASP A 136 31.45 -7.55 -16.04
CA ASP A 136 30.06 -7.49 -15.63
C ASP A 136 29.26 -8.71 -16.13
N ILE A 137 29.49 -9.14 -17.37
CA ILE A 137 28.90 -10.36 -17.94
C ILE A 137 29.34 -11.61 -17.17
N LEU A 138 30.64 -11.72 -16.85
CA LEU A 138 31.19 -12.85 -16.11
C LEU A 138 30.68 -12.88 -14.66
N ALA A 139 30.51 -11.71 -14.04
CA ALA A 139 29.98 -11.58 -12.69
C ALA A 139 28.50 -12.00 -12.57
N GLN A 140 27.77 -12.04 -13.69
CA GLN A 140 26.32 -12.32 -13.73
C GLN A 140 25.93 -13.81 -13.82
N LYS A 141 26.86 -14.77 -13.72
CA LYS A 141 26.58 -16.21 -13.54
C LYS A 141 25.39 -16.78 -14.36
N GLY A 142 25.24 -16.38 -15.62
CA GLY A 142 24.23 -16.94 -16.53
C GLY A 142 23.00 -16.09 -16.82
N GLU A 143 22.85 -14.90 -16.23
CA GLU A 143 21.77 -13.96 -16.60
C GLU A 143 22.21 -12.97 -17.69
N VAL A 144 22.53 -13.50 -18.88
CA VAL A 144 22.94 -12.72 -20.05
C VAL A 144 21.97 -11.59 -20.39
N GLY A 145 20.67 -11.76 -20.10
CA GLY A 145 19.64 -10.75 -20.34
C GLY A 145 19.84 -9.47 -19.51
N GLN A 146 20.31 -9.58 -18.27
CA GLN A 146 20.58 -8.40 -17.44
C GLN A 146 21.81 -7.63 -17.91
N ALA A 147 22.87 -8.32 -18.35
CA ALA A 147 24.05 -7.68 -18.96
C ALA A 147 23.69 -7.00 -20.28
N LEU A 148 22.85 -7.64 -21.10
CA LEU A 148 22.39 -7.05 -22.37
C LEU A 148 21.55 -5.78 -22.13
N PHE A 149 20.71 -5.77 -21.10
CA PHE A 149 19.93 -4.59 -20.69
C PHE A 149 20.80 -3.50 -20.05
N ALA A 150 21.77 -3.86 -19.19
CA ALA A 150 22.70 -2.92 -18.58
C ALA A 150 23.61 -2.26 -19.63
N ALA A 151 24.09 -3.04 -20.61
CA ALA A 151 24.83 -2.55 -21.76
C ALA A 151 23.93 -1.70 -22.66
N GLY A 152 22.72 -2.19 -22.97
CA GLY A 152 21.73 -1.58 -23.87
C GLY A 152 21.13 -0.25 -23.39
N ALA A 153 21.01 -0.05 -22.07
CA ALA A 153 20.41 1.14 -21.48
C ALA A 153 21.43 2.10 -20.84
N GLY A 154 22.70 1.69 -20.71
CA GLY A 154 23.73 2.47 -20.00
C GLY A 154 23.52 2.50 -18.47
N ILE A 155 22.66 1.64 -17.94
CA ILE A 155 22.22 1.66 -16.54
C ILE A 155 22.95 0.56 -15.77
N SER A 156 24.20 0.83 -15.39
CA SER A 156 24.90 0.01 -14.38
C SER A 156 24.20 0.05 -13.01
N SER A 157 23.32 1.02 -12.77
CA SER A 157 22.55 1.19 -11.53
C SER A 157 21.29 0.32 -11.42
N LEU A 158 20.84 -0.36 -12.50
CA LEU A 158 19.57 -1.11 -12.47
C LEU A 158 19.65 -2.27 -11.49
N ARG A 159 20.80 -2.94 -11.42
CA ARG A 159 21.04 -4.02 -10.45
C ARG A 159 20.96 -3.53 -9.01
N GLY A 160 21.59 -2.39 -8.71
CA GLY A 160 21.53 -1.81 -7.36
C GLY A 160 20.10 -1.45 -6.95
N ILE A 161 19.29 -0.99 -7.91
CA ILE A 161 17.87 -0.71 -7.68
C ILE A 161 17.09 -2.02 -7.45
N LEU A 162 17.28 -3.04 -8.28
CA LEU A 162 16.62 -4.34 -8.11
C LEU A 162 17.00 -4.99 -6.77
N ASP A 163 18.29 -5.03 -6.42
CA ASP A 163 18.77 -5.55 -5.15
C ASP A 163 18.17 -4.77 -3.96
N SER A 164 18.02 -3.44 -4.09
CA SER A 164 17.39 -2.62 -3.05
C SER A 164 15.88 -2.90 -2.89
N LEU A 165 15.17 -3.11 -4.01
CA LEU A 165 13.75 -3.45 -4.00
C LEU A 165 13.51 -4.84 -3.43
N ASP A 166 14.38 -5.81 -3.77
CA ASP A 166 14.32 -7.15 -3.19
C ASP A 166 14.60 -7.12 -1.69
N ALA A 167 15.57 -6.33 -1.23
CA ALA A 167 15.84 -6.16 0.20
C ALA A 167 14.66 -5.54 0.95
N GLU A 168 14.05 -4.49 0.39
CA GLU A 168 12.87 -3.83 0.96
C GLU A 168 11.66 -4.79 1.01
N ALA A 169 11.44 -5.56 -0.07
CA ALA A 169 10.40 -6.59 -0.10
C ALA A 169 10.63 -7.67 0.97
N GLU A 170 11.88 -8.12 1.15
CA GLU A 170 12.26 -9.11 2.16
C GLU A 170 12.13 -8.61 3.60
N GLU A 171 12.28 -7.31 3.85
CA GLU A 171 12.05 -6.68 5.15
C GLU A 171 10.55 -6.58 5.47
N LEU A 172 9.74 -6.25 4.45
CA LEU A 172 8.29 -6.12 4.57
C LEU A 172 7.60 -7.49 4.73
N PHE A 173 8.01 -8.49 3.96
CA PHE A 173 7.34 -9.79 3.92
C PHE A 173 8.26 -10.95 3.50
N LYS A 174 8.21 -12.04 4.26
CA LYS A 174 8.73 -13.34 3.84
C LYS A 174 7.67 -14.41 4.07
N SER A 175 7.43 -15.26 3.08
CA SER A 175 6.44 -16.34 3.14
C SER A 175 6.63 -17.27 4.36
N ARG A 176 7.89 -17.55 4.73
CA ARG A 176 8.24 -18.38 5.92
C ARG A 176 8.78 -17.59 7.10
N GLY A 177 8.85 -16.26 7.01
CA GLY A 177 9.36 -15.41 8.08
C GLY A 177 8.28 -15.06 9.09
N SER A 178 8.65 -14.79 10.34
CA SER A 178 7.70 -14.34 11.37
C SER A 178 8.00 -12.93 11.89
N LYS A 179 9.19 -12.40 11.58
CA LYS A 179 9.70 -11.13 12.12
C LYS A 179 9.40 -9.93 11.22
N GLN A 180 9.07 -10.15 9.96
CA GLN A 180 8.76 -9.09 9.00
C GLN A 180 7.52 -8.29 9.41
N GLN A 181 7.49 -7.00 9.07
CA GLN A 181 6.48 -6.06 9.54
C GLN A 181 5.05 -6.52 9.19
N ILE A 182 4.82 -6.98 7.96
CA ILE A 182 3.49 -7.46 7.53
C ILE A 182 3.09 -8.71 8.32
N ASN A 183 4.02 -9.62 8.57
CA ASN A 183 3.72 -10.86 9.30
C ASN A 183 3.41 -10.59 10.78
N GLN A 184 4.11 -9.66 11.40
CA GLN A 184 3.80 -9.20 12.76
C GLN A 184 2.41 -8.57 12.83
N ALA A 185 2.08 -7.66 11.91
CA ALA A 185 0.77 -7.02 11.86
C ALA A 185 -0.37 -8.03 11.64
N VAL A 186 -0.19 -9.03 10.76
CA VAL A 186 -1.17 -10.10 10.54
C VAL A 186 -1.37 -10.94 11.79
N ASN A 187 -0.29 -11.27 12.51
CA ASN A 187 -0.38 -12.03 13.76
C ASN A 187 -1.08 -11.24 14.86
N GLU A 188 -0.78 -9.95 14.99
CA GLU A 188 -1.45 -9.07 15.93
C GLU A 188 -2.94 -8.91 15.61
N TYR A 189 -3.29 -8.69 14.34
CA TYR A 189 -4.68 -8.64 13.90
C TYR A 189 -5.43 -9.94 14.25
N LYS A 190 -4.84 -11.11 13.98
CA LYS A 190 -5.44 -12.40 14.34
C LYS A 190 -5.65 -12.52 15.86
N ARG A 191 -4.69 -12.07 16.67
CA ARG A 191 -4.79 -12.04 18.14
C ARG A 191 -5.95 -11.15 18.57
N LEU A 192 -5.99 -9.90 18.11
CA LEU A 192 -7.04 -8.94 18.46
C LEU A 192 -8.43 -9.42 18.02
N LYS A 193 -8.55 -9.98 16.81
CA LYS A 193 -9.79 -10.57 16.32
C LYS A 193 -10.27 -11.72 17.21
N LYS A 194 -9.36 -12.56 17.71
CA LYS A 194 -9.69 -13.62 18.65
C LYS A 194 -10.17 -13.05 19.99
N THR A 195 -9.48 -12.05 20.54
CA THR A 195 -9.88 -11.35 21.77
C THR A 195 -11.28 -10.74 21.65
N VAL A 196 -11.57 -10.05 20.54
CA VAL A 196 -12.92 -9.50 20.29
C VAL A 196 -13.96 -10.61 20.23
N LYS A 197 -13.66 -11.73 19.55
CA LYS A 197 -14.57 -12.87 19.45
C LYS A 197 -14.85 -13.53 20.81
N GLU A 198 -13.85 -13.62 21.68
CA GLU A 198 -13.97 -14.20 23.02
C GLU A 198 -14.69 -13.26 24.00
N ALA A 199 -14.45 -11.95 23.91
CA ALA A 199 -15.12 -10.94 24.73
C ALA A 199 -16.56 -10.64 24.27
N SER A 200 -16.90 -10.96 23.01
CA SER A 200 -18.24 -10.74 22.48
C SER A 200 -19.16 -11.91 22.82
N LEU A 201 -20.31 -11.63 23.43
CA LEU A 201 -21.37 -12.62 23.57
C LEU A 201 -21.98 -12.86 22.17
N PRO A 202 -21.94 -14.09 21.62
CA PRO A 202 -22.57 -14.36 20.35
C PRO A 202 -24.06 -14.00 20.42
N SER A 203 -24.55 -13.28 19.42
CA SER A 203 -25.94 -12.81 19.37
C SER A 203 -26.96 -13.95 19.52
N GLY A 204 -26.60 -15.16 19.07
CA GLY A 204 -27.41 -16.37 19.30
C GLY A 204 -27.55 -16.73 20.78
N LYS A 205 -26.45 -16.75 21.55
CA LYS A 205 -26.50 -17.04 23.00
C LYS A 205 -27.26 -15.96 23.76
N TRP A 206 -27.09 -14.69 23.38
CA TRP A 206 -27.87 -13.61 23.97
C TRP A 206 -29.37 -13.78 23.72
N LYS A 207 -29.77 -14.08 22.48
CA LYS A 207 -31.18 -14.34 22.13
C LYS A 207 -31.74 -15.56 22.88
N GLU A 208 -30.98 -16.63 22.99
CA GLU A 208 -31.37 -17.83 23.75
C GLU A 208 -31.60 -17.51 25.23
N HIS A 209 -30.63 -16.83 25.88
CA HIS A 209 -30.78 -16.45 27.29
C HIS A 209 -31.91 -15.46 27.52
N HIS A 210 -32.12 -14.50 26.60
CA HIS A 210 -33.21 -13.56 26.69
C HIS A 210 -34.58 -14.22 26.49
N GLN A 211 -34.68 -15.21 25.59
CA GLN A 211 -35.91 -15.99 25.44
C GLN A 211 -36.20 -16.83 26.68
N ARG A 212 -35.18 -17.51 27.24
CA ARG A 212 -35.33 -18.26 28.50
C ARG A 212 -35.77 -17.38 29.66
N LEU A 213 -35.26 -16.15 29.75
CA LEU A 213 -35.69 -15.19 30.76
C LEU A 213 -37.18 -14.87 30.57
N LYS A 214 -37.61 -14.54 29.34
CA LYS A 214 -39.02 -14.26 29.05
C LYS A 214 -39.94 -15.44 29.36
N ASP A 215 -39.52 -16.66 29.01
CA ASP A 215 -40.31 -17.87 29.26
C ASP A 215 -40.43 -18.11 30.78
N ALA A 216 -39.34 -17.94 31.53
CA ALA A 216 -39.34 -18.07 32.99
C ALA A 216 -40.17 -16.97 33.69
N GLU A 217 -40.12 -15.74 33.21
CA GLU A 217 -40.97 -14.64 33.70
C GLU A 217 -42.46 -14.90 33.44
N ALA A 218 -42.80 -15.45 32.27
CA ALA A 218 -44.16 -15.83 31.95
C ALA A 218 -44.66 -17.00 32.83
N GLU A 219 -43.82 -18.01 33.06
CA GLU A 219 -44.12 -19.13 33.94
C GLU A 219 -44.33 -18.66 35.39
N LEU A 220 -43.47 -17.77 35.89
CA LEU A 220 -43.61 -17.16 37.21
C LEU A 220 -44.96 -16.42 37.33
N ALA A 221 -45.32 -15.60 36.35
CA ALA A 221 -46.58 -14.85 36.37
C ALA A 221 -47.82 -15.75 36.38
N GLU A 222 -47.79 -16.89 35.68
CA GLU A 222 -48.90 -17.86 35.74
C GLU A 222 -48.96 -18.59 37.08
N LEU A 223 -47.82 -18.99 37.64
CA LEU A 223 -47.75 -19.61 38.97
C LEU A 223 -48.25 -18.66 40.07
N GLU A 224 -47.93 -17.37 39.98
CA GLU A 224 -48.44 -16.34 40.90
C GLU A 224 -49.96 -16.23 40.82
N LYS A 225 -50.54 -16.20 39.61
CA LYS A 225 -52.01 -16.20 39.43
C LYS A 225 -52.66 -17.46 39.99
N GLU A 226 -52.06 -18.62 39.79
CA GLU A 226 -52.57 -19.87 40.37
C GLU A 226 -52.51 -19.86 41.89
N SER A 227 -51.42 -19.36 42.46
CA SER A 227 -51.26 -19.19 43.91
C SER A 227 -52.34 -18.28 44.48
N ASP A 228 -52.58 -17.14 43.86
CA ASP A 228 -53.63 -16.19 44.27
C ASP A 228 -55.03 -16.81 44.20
N ARG A 229 -55.35 -17.55 43.13
CA ARG A 229 -56.62 -18.28 43.01
C ARG A 229 -56.80 -19.33 44.11
N LYS A 230 -55.76 -20.12 44.39
CA LYS A 230 -55.79 -21.14 45.44
C LYS A 230 -55.94 -20.50 46.82
N ASN A 231 -55.25 -19.40 47.09
CA ASN A 231 -55.37 -18.65 48.34
C ASN A 231 -56.79 -18.06 48.52
N ALA A 232 -57.38 -17.51 47.46
CA ALA A 232 -58.75 -17.02 47.48
C ALA A 232 -59.75 -18.14 47.80
N GLU A 233 -59.55 -19.34 47.23
CA GLU A 233 -60.40 -20.49 47.50
C GLU A 233 -60.24 -21.01 48.94
N VAL A 234 -59.00 -21.07 49.46
CA VAL A 234 -58.74 -21.40 50.86
C VAL A 234 -59.48 -20.44 51.78
N GLN A 235 -59.38 -19.12 51.55
CA GLN A 235 -60.10 -18.14 52.35
C GLN A 235 -61.63 -18.30 52.25
N ARG A 236 -62.16 -18.65 51.07
CA ARG A 236 -63.59 -18.92 50.88
C ARG A 236 -64.03 -20.13 51.70
N LEU A 237 -63.28 -21.23 51.63
CA LEU A 237 -63.57 -22.46 52.36
C LEU A 237 -63.44 -22.26 53.87
N GLU A 238 -62.47 -21.48 54.34
CA GLU A 238 -62.35 -21.11 55.76
C GLU A 238 -63.55 -20.28 56.25
N ARG A 239 -64.02 -19.31 55.46
CA ARG A 239 -65.23 -18.54 55.78
C ARG A 239 -66.44 -19.45 55.90
N LEU A 240 -66.63 -20.38 54.95
CA LEU A 240 -67.70 -21.37 55.01
C LEU A 240 -67.57 -22.27 56.26
N ARG A 241 -66.37 -22.78 56.54
CA ARG A 241 -66.10 -23.62 57.71
C ARG A 241 -66.44 -22.91 59.02
N ARG A 242 -66.14 -21.61 59.14
CA ARG A 242 -66.49 -20.78 60.31
C ARG A 242 -68.00 -20.53 60.42
N ALA A 243 -68.70 -20.41 59.29
CA ALA A 243 -70.15 -20.16 59.27
C ALA A 243 -71.00 -21.41 59.58
N ILE A 244 -70.52 -22.62 59.26
CA ILE A 244 -71.25 -23.88 59.52
C ILE A 244 -71.78 -24.00 60.97
N PRO A 245 -70.98 -23.83 62.03
CA PRO A 245 -71.49 -23.94 63.39
C PRO A 245 -72.54 -22.87 63.73
N GLU A 246 -72.38 -21.64 63.25
CA GLU A 246 -73.35 -20.55 63.44
C GLU A 246 -74.67 -20.85 62.72
N LEU A 247 -74.62 -21.41 61.51
CA LEU A 247 -75.80 -21.84 60.76
C LEU A 247 -76.53 -23.00 61.47
N ALA A 248 -75.79 -23.97 61.99
CA ALA A 248 -76.36 -25.05 62.79
C ALA A 248 -77.00 -24.52 64.09
N ALA A 249 -76.38 -23.54 64.76
CA ALA A 249 -76.94 -22.88 65.93
C ALA A 249 -78.23 -22.12 65.57
N LEU A 250 -78.25 -21.40 64.45
CA LEU A 250 -79.43 -20.69 63.95
C LEU A 250 -80.58 -21.66 63.63
N GLU A 251 -80.30 -22.79 62.98
CA GLU A 251 -81.32 -23.81 62.70
C GLU A 251 -81.89 -24.40 63.99
N ASN A 252 -81.05 -24.67 64.99
CA ASN A 252 -81.48 -25.13 66.30
C ASN A 252 -82.35 -24.07 67.01
N LEU A 253 -81.93 -22.80 67.02
CA LEU A 253 -82.71 -21.70 67.58
C LEU A 253 -84.06 -21.54 66.87
N LYS A 254 -84.09 -21.63 65.54
CA LYS A 254 -85.34 -21.61 64.75
C LYS A 254 -86.23 -22.81 65.04
N LYS A 255 -85.66 -23.97 65.35
CA LYS A 255 -86.43 -25.15 65.77
C LYS A 255 -87.01 -24.92 67.17
N GLN A 256 -86.20 -24.49 68.13
CA GLN A 256 -86.67 -24.13 69.47
C GLN A 256 -87.80 -23.09 69.42
N LEU A 257 -87.64 -22.04 68.61
CA LEU A 257 -88.67 -21.01 68.44
C LEU A 257 -89.99 -21.57 67.88
N ARG A 258 -89.92 -22.58 66.99
CA ARG A 258 -91.12 -23.29 66.50
C ARG A 258 -91.73 -24.18 67.58
N ASP A 259 -90.90 -24.82 68.39
CA ASP A 259 -91.34 -25.70 69.49
C ASP A 259 -92.05 -24.92 70.62
N PHE A 260 -91.72 -23.62 70.81
CA PHE A 260 -92.42 -22.74 71.76
C PHE A 260 -93.88 -22.41 71.35
N GLY A 261 -94.30 -22.71 70.12
CA GLY A 261 -95.69 -22.53 69.66
C GLY A 261 -96.13 -21.06 69.55
N GLU A 262 -97.45 -20.83 69.50
CA GLU A 262 -98.00 -19.47 69.53
C GLU A 262 -97.85 -18.86 70.92
N LEU A 263 -96.95 -17.88 71.03
CA LEU A 263 -96.75 -17.09 72.24
C LEU A 263 -98.01 -16.24 72.49
N VAL A 264 -98.81 -16.66 73.46
CA VAL A 264 -99.92 -15.85 73.98
C VAL A 264 -99.31 -14.67 74.73
N VAL A 265 -99.42 -13.47 74.15
CA VAL A 265 -99.02 -12.23 74.83
C VAL A 265 -99.94 -12.05 76.03
N LEU A 266 -99.38 -12.19 77.24
CA LEU A 266 -100.15 -12.03 78.47
C LEU A 266 -100.69 -10.58 78.57
N PRO A 267 -101.93 -10.38 79.05
CA PRO A 267 -102.52 -9.05 79.19
C PRO A 267 -101.68 -8.16 80.12
N PRO A 268 -101.59 -6.83 79.85
CA PRO A 268 -100.95 -5.91 80.77
C PRO A 268 -101.66 -5.95 82.14
N GLY A 269 -100.88 -6.15 83.22
CA GLY A 269 -101.38 -6.31 84.61
C GLY A 269 -101.44 -7.76 85.13
N PHE A 270 -101.04 -8.75 84.32
CA PHE A 270 -101.00 -10.17 84.74
C PHE A 270 -100.18 -10.45 86.02
N PRO A 271 -99.00 -9.84 86.26
CA PRO A 271 -98.24 -10.08 87.49
C PRO A 271 -99.01 -9.68 88.77
N GLU A 272 -99.80 -8.61 88.70
CA GLU A 272 -100.58 -8.07 89.82
C GLU A 272 -101.84 -8.92 90.09
N GLN A 273 -102.38 -9.58 89.06
CA GLN A 273 -103.48 -10.54 89.21
C GLN A 273 -103.01 -11.88 89.80
N LEU A 274 -101.79 -12.33 89.48
CA LEU A 274 -101.22 -13.55 90.06
C LEU A 274 -100.94 -13.40 91.56
N GLN A 275 -100.38 -12.26 91.98
CA GLN A 275 -100.12 -11.97 93.40
C GLN A 275 -101.39 -11.86 94.27
N LYS A 276 -102.56 -11.55 93.68
CA LYS A 276 -103.85 -11.52 94.39
C LYS A 276 -104.51 -12.89 94.56
N VAL A 277 -104.09 -13.91 93.80
CA VAL A 277 -104.63 -15.28 93.87
C VAL A 277 -103.76 -16.18 94.75
N GLU A 278 -102.52 -15.77 95.04
CA GLU A 278 -101.60 -16.49 95.95
C GLU A 278 -101.66 -16.00 97.42
N GLN A 279 -102.57 -15.08 97.78
CA GLN A 279 -102.94 -14.71 99.17
C GLN A 279 -104.31 -15.28 99.54
#